data_AF-A0A3C1FNT0-F1
#
_entry.id   AF-A0A3C1FNT0-F1
#
_cell.length_a   1.000
_cell.length_b   1.000
_cell.length_c   1.000
_cell.angle_alpha   90.00
_cell.angle_beta   90.00
_cell.angle_gamma   90.00
#
_symmetry.space_group_name_H-M   'P 1'
#
loop_
_entity.id
_entity.type
_entity.pdbx_description
1 polymer ?
#
loop_
_entity_poly.entity_id
_entity_poly.type
_entity_poly.pdbx_seq_one_letter_code
_entity_poly.pdbx_strand_id
1 'polypeptide(L)'
;ADLQPLTGLPANYAAHDYTRSQEVSLLPPLLVLALIVLLADAVCILVVTGRGRWPDLRRRSAAASVVAVVFLIGLAGASSRADAAPAAADSASDDARILAAALETRLGYILTGDRETDARSQAGLAGLSRVLSARTAFAPAAPFGLDPETDALVFYPLIYWPMVAGQKPLSDGALAKIDRYMKNGGTILFDTRDQLTRFNSYRGNAGAVSGPGQQTLRQILGALDVPPLMPVPPEHVITKSFYLLQGFPGRYVGGQLWIEAAAAETGDNVNSERVSGLIVGSADWAA
;
A
#
# COMPACT_ATOMS: atom_id res chain seq x y z
N ALA A 1 19.43 29.17 -0.19
CA ALA A 1 20.90 29.24 -0.22
C ALA A 1 21.34 28.50 -1.46
N ASP A 2 21.82 29.22 -2.48
CA ASP A 2 22.37 28.60 -3.68
C ASP A 2 23.63 27.83 -3.30
N LEU A 3 23.62 26.53 -3.57
CA LEU A 3 24.78 25.67 -3.35
C LEU A 3 25.76 25.93 -4.49
N GLN A 4 26.87 26.60 -4.18
CA GLN A 4 27.97 26.74 -5.13
C GLN A 4 28.78 25.43 -5.17
N PRO A 5 29.20 24.97 -6.37
CA PRO A 5 30.01 23.76 -6.50
C PRO A 5 31.37 23.94 -5.81
N LEU A 6 31.84 22.89 -5.13
CA LEU A 6 33.18 22.84 -4.54
C LEU A 6 34.25 22.92 -5.64
N THR A 7 34.97 24.02 -5.69
CA THR A 7 36.12 24.20 -6.59
C THR A 7 37.43 24.00 -5.83
N GLY A 8 38.37 23.22 -6.38
CA GLY A 8 39.74 23.10 -5.85
C GLY A 8 40.12 21.74 -5.26
N LEU A 9 39.74 20.63 -5.91
CA LEU A 9 40.21 19.30 -5.51
C LEU A 9 41.71 19.12 -5.85
N PRO A 10 42.52 18.49 -4.98
CA PRO A 10 43.92 18.17 -5.27
C PRO A 10 44.06 17.29 -6.53
N ALA A 11 45.15 17.43 -7.29
CA ALA A 11 45.38 16.79 -8.59
C ALA A 11 45.33 15.25 -8.61
N ASN A 12 45.23 14.63 -7.43
CA ASN A 12 45.17 13.20 -7.16
C ASN A 12 43.74 12.68 -6.89
N TYR A 13 42.71 13.52 -7.05
CA TYR A 13 41.31 13.12 -7.00
C TYR A 13 40.68 13.18 -8.39
N ALA A 14 40.31 12.02 -8.94
CA ALA A 14 39.46 11.95 -10.12
C ALA A 14 38.01 12.18 -9.69
N ALA A 15 37.45 13.33 -10.07
CA ALA A 15 36.01 13.54 -9.98
C ALA A 15 35.33 12.60 -10.97
N HIS A 16 34.71 11.53 -10.46
CA HIS A 16 33.78 10.73 -11.23
C HIS A 16 32.40 11.37 -11.07
N ASP A 17 31.97 12.10 -12.10
CA ASP A 17 30.56 12.41 -12.22
C ASP A 17 29.80 11.09 -12.26
N TYR A 18 28.78 10.95 -11.41
CA TYR A 18 27.76 9.92 -11.60
C TYR A 18 27.03 10.27 -12.89
N THR A 19 27.60 9.88 -14.02
CA THR A 19 26.91 9.89 -15.30
C THR A 19 25.69 9.02 -15.11
N ARG A 20 24.54 9.69 -15.02
CA ARG A 20 23.21 9.10 -15.06
C ARG A 20 23.21 8.05 -16.15
N SER A 21 23.35 6.79 -15.77
CA SER A 21 23.21 5.69 -16.70
C SER A 21 21.81 5.83 -17.26
N GLN A 22 21.70 6.16 -18.55
CA GLN A 22 20.42 6.26 -19.22
C GLN A 22 19.78 4.87 -19.13
N GLU A 23 18.80 4.72 -18.25
CA GLU A 23 17.94 3.56 -18.22
C GLU A 23 17.19 3.53 -19.56
N VAL A 24 17.67 2.70 -20.48
CA VAL A 24 16.99 2.50 -21.76
C VAL A 24 15.85 1.53 -21.51
N SER A 25 14.61 2.01 -21.72
CA SER A 25 13.44 1.14 -21.65
C SER A 25 13.52 0.09 -22.76
N LEU A 26 13.77 -1.17 -22.38
CA LEU A 26 13.83 -2.32 -23.30
C LEU A 26 12.43 -2.87 -23.65
N LEU A 27 11.39 -2.40 -22.96
CA LEU A 27 10.02 -2.86 -23.16
C LEU A 27 9.46 -2.48 -24.54
N PRO A 28 9.56 -1.23 -25.03
CA PRO A 28 9.13 -0.88 -26.38
C PRO A 28 9.82 -1.69 -27.50
N PRO A 29 11.16 -1.85 -27.53
CA PRO A 29 11.81 -2.63 -28.59
C PRO A 29 11.46 -4.12 -28.51
N LEU A 30 11.27 -4.69 -27.31
CA LEU A 30 10.84 -6.09 -27.17
C LEU A 30 9.41 -6.32 -27.68
N LEU A 31 8.49 -5.37 -27.48
CA LEU A 31 7.12 -5.46 -28.01
C LEU A 31 7.11 -5.40 -29.54
N VAL A 32 7.94 -4.54 -30.14
CA VAL A 32 8.09 -4.47 -31.61
C VAL A 32 8.67 -5.78 -32.15
N LEU A 33 9.70 -6.33 -31.49
CA LEU A 33 10.27 -7.63 -31.86
C LEU A 33 9.22 -8.75 -31.79
N ALA A 34 8.46 -8.82 -30.69
CA ALA A 34 7.40 -9.82 -30.51
C ALA A 34 6.31 -9.71 -31.60
N LEU A 35 5.92 -8.49 -31.98
CA LEU A 35 4.96 -8.26 -33.06
C LEU A 35 5.49 -8.73 -34.41
N ILE A 36 6.77 -8.50 -34.72
CA ILE A 36 7.40 -8.97 -35.96
C ILE A 36 7.43 -10.49 -36.01
N VAL A 37 7.82 -11.14 -34.91
CA VAL A 37 7.85 -12.61 -34.81
C VAL A 37 6.46 -13.19 -35.01
N LEU A 38 5.43 -12.58 -34.41
CA LEU A 38 4.03 -13.01 -34.58
C LEU A 38 3.55 -12.86 -36.04
N LEU A 39 3.87 -11.76 -36.70
CA LEU A 39 3.52 -11.56 -38.12
C LEU A 39 4.26 -12.54 -39.03
N ALA A 40 5.53 -12.82 -38.75
CA ALA A 40 6.31 -13.80 -39.48
C ALA A 40 5.74 -15.21 -39.33
N ASP A 41 5.31 -15.59 -38.12
CA ASP A 41 4.65 -16.86 -37.85
C ASP A 41 3.31 -16.97 -38.61
N ALA A 42 2.50 -15.91 -38.62
CA ALA A 42 1.26 -15.86 -39.39
C ALA A 42 1.48 -16.03 -40.91
N VAL A 43 2.53 -15.40 -41.46
CA VAL A 43 2.92 -15.59 -42.87
C VAL A 43 3.40 -17.01 -43.11
N CYS A 44 4.20 -17.59 -42.21
CA CYS A 44 4.68 -18.95 -42.31
C CYS A 44 3.51 -19.95 -42.35
N ILE A 45 2.52 -19.78 -41.46
CA ILE A 45 1.28 -20.56 -41.47
C ILE A 45 0.55 -20.41 -42.80
N LEU A 46 0.45 -19.19 -43.36
CA LEU A 46 -0.24 -18.93 -44.64
C LEU A 46 0.45 -19.62 -45.83
N VAL A 47 1.78 -19.67 -45.82
CA VAL A 47 2.62 -20.34 -46.82
C VAL A 47 2.49 -21.86 -46.69
N VAL A 48 2.63 -22.39 -45.47
CA VAL A 48 2.53 -23.84 -45.20
C VAL A 48 1.13 -24.38 -45.47
N THR A 49 0.08 -23.62 -45.15
CA THR A 49 -1.32 -24.00 -45.46
C THR A 49 -1.68 -23.81 -46.94
N GLY A 50 -0.73 -23.42 -47.80
CA GLY A 50 -0.89 -23.44 -49.26
C GLY A 50 -1.85 -22.39 -49.81
N ARG A 51 -2.11 -21.28 -49.10
CA ARG A 51 -2.99 -20.19 -49.55
C ARG A 51 -2.29 -19.13 -50.43
N GLY A 52 -1.06 -19.41 -50.88
CA GLY A 52 -0.24 -18.55 -51.75
C GLY A 52 -0.58 -18.56 -53.25
N ARG A 53 -1.79 -19.00 -53.66
CA ARG A 53 -2.29 -18.84 -55.03
C ARG A 53 -3.68 -18.19 -54.99
N TRP A 54 -3.75 -16.91 -55.35
CA TRP A 54 -5.02 -16.18 -55.57
C TRP A 54 -5.50 -16.39 -57.02
N PRO A 55 -6.80 -16.25 -57.35
CA PRO A 55 -8.00 -16.63 -56.61
C PRO A 55 -8.84 -17.64 -57.44
N ASP A 56 -9.55 -18.55 -56.76
CA ASP A 56 -10.83 -19.00 -57.28
C ASP A 56 -11.86 -18.80 -56.16
N LEU A 57 -12.52 -17.65 -56.25
CA LEU A 57 -13.46 -17.12 -55.27
C LEU A 57 -14.79 -17.85 -55.43
N ARG A 58 -14.85 -19.12 -55.03
CA ARG A 58 -16.12 -19.83 -54.85
C ARG A 58 -15.88 -21.12 -54.06
N ARG A 59 -16.44 -21.17 -52.85
CA ARG A 59 -16.49 -22.33 -51.94
C ARG A 59 -15.21 -22.56 -51.12
N ARG A 60 -15.13 -21.86 -49.99
CA ARG A 60 -14.72 -22.43 -48.68
C ARG A 60 -14.86 -21.36 -47.59
N SER A 61 -16.10 -20.89 -47.41
CA SER A 61 -16.54 -20.24 -46.18
C SER A 61 -17.03 -21.35 -45.25
N ALA A 62 -16.17 -21.79 -44.33
CA ALA A 62 -16.57 -22.61 -43.17
C ALA A 62 -15.45 -22.78 -42.14
N ALA A 63 -14.17 -22.65 -42.52
CA ALA A 63 -13.06 -22.97 -41.61
C ALA A 63 -12.31 -21.75 -41.03
N ALA A 64 -12.57 -20.52 -41.52
CA ALA A 64 -11.88 -19.31 -41.05
C ALA A 64 -12.62 -18.58 -39.90
N SER A 65 -13.85 -18.99 -39.57
CA SER A 65 -14.68 -18.37 -38.54
C SER A 65 -14.38 -18.86 -37.12
N VAL A 66 -13.61 -19.93 -36.95
CA VAL A 66 -13.34 -20.52 -35.61
C VAL A 66 -12.16 -19.86 -34.91
N VAL A 67 -11.13 -19.42 -35.65
CA VAL A 67 -9.93 -18.82 -35.03
C VAL A 67 -10.17 -17.35 -34.61
N ALA A 68 -11.00 -16.61 -35.35
CA ALA A 68 -11.35 -15.23 -35.00
C ALA A 68 -12.23 -15.13 -33.74
N VAL A 69 -13.03 -16.15 -33.44
CA VAL A 69 -13.89 -16.18 -32.23
C VAL A 69 -13.06 -16.52 -30.98
N VAL A 70 -12.02 -17.36 -31.09
CA VAL A 70 -11.13 -17.67 -29.95
C VAL A 70 -10.26 -16.46 -29.58
N PHE A 71 -9.82 -15.65 -30.54
CA PHE A 71 -9.02 -14.46 -30.26
C PHE A 71 -9.86 -13.31 -29.66
N LEU A 72 -11.12 -13.18 -30.05
CA LEU A 72 -12.05 -12.19 -29.46
C LEU A 72 -12.55 -12.57 -28.06
N ILE A 73 -12.64 -13.87 -27.74
CA ILE A 73 -12.99 -14.32 -26.38
C ILE A 73 -11.78 -14.19 -25.43
N GLY A 74 -10.55 -14.34 -25.93
CA GLY A 74 -9.32 -14.19 -25.13
C GLY A 74 -9.03 -12.75 -24.66
N LEU A 75 -9.51 -11.73 -25.38
CA LEU A 75 -9.26 -10.31 -25.03
C LEU A 75 -10.44 -9.62 -24.33
N ALA A 76 -11.63 -10.22 -24.30
CA ALA A 76 -12.83 -9.65 -23.68
C ALA A 76 -13.26 -10.34 -22.37
N GLY A 77 -12.52 -11.37 -21.91
CA GLY A 77 -12.85 -12.15 -20.70
C GLY A 77 -12.49 -11.50 -19.36
N ALA A 78 -11.85 -10.33 -19.35
CA ALA A 78 -11.48 -9.61 -18.13
C ALA A 78 -12.48 -8.51 -17.80
N SER A 79 -13.76 -8.85 -17.58
CA SER A 79 -14.72 -8.04 -16.81
C SER A 79 -16.02 -8.81 -16.58
N SER A 80 -16.31 -9.06 -15.30
CA SER A 80 -17.65 -9.19 -14.70
C SER A 80 -18.65 -10.21 -15.29
N ARG A 81 -18.78 -11.36 -14.61
CA ARG A 81 -20.08 -12.03 -14.46
C ARG A 81 -20.39 -12.19 -12.98
N ALA A 82 -21.27 -11.32 -12.50
CA ALA A 82 -22.08 -11.53 -11.32
C ALA A 82 -23.36 -12.25 -11.79
N ASP A 83 -23.57 -13.46 -11.31
CA ASP A 83 -24.88 -14.11 -11.29
C ASP A 83 -25.00 -14.91 -10.00
N ALA A 84 -26.11 -14.67 -9.31
CA ALA A 84 -26.43 -15.13 -7.97
C ALA A 84 -26.93 -16.59 -7.94
N ALA A 85 -26.38 -17.40 -7.03
CA ALA A 85 -27.00 -18.64 -6.50
C ALA A 85 -26.27 -19.04 -5.18
N PRO A 86 -26.89 -19.85 -4.29
CA PRO A 86 -27.03 -19.51 -2.87
C PRO A 86 -25.92 -20.02 -1.92
N ALA A 87 -25.68 -19.22 -0.88
CA ALA A 87 -25.33 -19.56 0.51
C ALA A 87 -24.62 -20.90 0.79
N ALA A 88 -23.37 -21.02 0.34
CA ALA A 88 -22.35 -21.91 0.94
C ALA A 88 -20.91 -21.38 0.69
N ALA A 89 -20.75 -20.08 0.40
CA ALA A 89 -19.56 -19.49 -0.21
C ALA A 89 -18.64 -18.70 0.74
N ASP A 90 -19.03 -18.49 2.00
CA ASP A 90 -18.24 -17.65 2.90
C ASP A 90 -16.86 -18.25 3.19
N SER A 91 -16.79 -19.56 3.50
CA SER A 91 -15.53 -20.23 3.85
C SER A 91 -14.54 -20.30 2.68
N ALA A 92 -15.02 -20.63 1.47
CA ALA A 92 -14.16 -20.74 0.29
C ALA A 92 -13.60 -19.37 -0.16
N SER A 93 -14.37 -18.29 0.08
CA SER A 93 -13.93 -16.94 -0.25
C SER A 93 -12.96 -16.36 0.79
N ASP A 94 -13.13 -16.68 2.07
CA ASP A 94 -12.20 -16.32 3.14
C ASP A 94 -10.86 -17.06 2.99
N ASP A 95 -10.90 -18.35 2.67
CA ASP A 95 -9.69 -19.15 2.40
C ASP A 95 -8.90 -18.59 1.21
N ALA A 96 -9.58 -18.16 0.15
CA ALA A 96 -8.94 -17.52 -0.99
C ALA A 96 -8.31 -16.16 -0.63
N ARG A 97 -8.95 -15.37 0.24
CA ARG A 97 -8.41 -14.09 0.74
C ARG A 97 -7.17 -14.32 1.60
N ILE A 98 -7.24 -15.26 2.55
CA ILE A 98 -6.13 -15.65 3.42
C ILE A 98 -4.97 -16.16 2.59
N LEU A 99 -5.24 -17.05 1.62
CA LEU A 99 -4.23 -17.56 0.72
C LEU A 99 -3.55 -16.44 -0.08
N ALA A 100 -4.33 -15.50 -0.63
CA ALA A 100 -3.76 -14.39 -1.39
C ALA A 100 -2.90 -13.46 -0.51
N ALA A 101 -3.29 -13.23 0.75
CA ALA A 101 -2.49 -12.43 1.70
C ALA A 101 -1.23 -13.17 2.18
N ALA A 102 -1.26 -14.50 2.24
CA ALA A 102 -0.10 -15.31 2.57
C ALA A 102 0.89 -15.46 1.39
N LEU A 103 0.38 -15.42 0.15
CA LEU A 103 1.20 -15.55 -1.06
C LEU A 103 1.85 -14.24 -1.50
N GLU A 104 1.18 -13.11 -1.30
CA GLU A 104 1.67 -11.79 -1.70
C GLU A 104 1.55 -10.79 -0.55
N THR A 105 2.69 -10.18 -0.19
CA THR A 105 2.71 -9.12 0.82
C THR A 105 1.88 -7.93 0.36
N ARG A 106 1.03 -7.42 1.24
CA ARG A 106 0.11 -6.31 0.97
C ARG A 106 -0.04 -5.43 2.20
N LEU A 107 -0.38 -4.17 1.98
CA LEU A 107 -0.73 -3.25 3.07
C LEU A 107 -2.21 -3.44 3.45
N GLY A 108 -2.51 -3.37 4.74
CA GLY A 108 -3.88 -3.43 5.24
C GLY A 108 -4.41 -2.05 5.63
N TYR A 109 -5.72 -1.85 5.56
CA TYR A 109 -6.39 -0.76 6.29
C TYR A 109 -7.65 -1.27 6.99
N ILE A 110 -7.97 -0.74 8.17
CA ILE A 110 -9.20 -1.12 8.87
C ILE A 110 -10.41 -0.43 8.24
N LEU A 111 -11.46 -1.21 7.97
CA LEU A 111 -12.77 -0.71 7.55
C LEU A 111 -13.45 -0.01 8.73
N THR A 112 -13.74 1.27 8.56
CA THR A 112 -14.29 2.11 9.62
C THR A 112 -15.82 2.16 9.62
N GLY A 113 -16.45 1.72 8.52
CA GLY A 113 -17.88 1.85 8.27
C GLY A 113 -18.27 3.17 7.59
N ASP A 114 -17.34 4.14 7.50
CA ASP A 114 -17.50 5.33 6.67
C ASP A 114 -16.89 5.09 5.28
N ARG A 115 -17.78 4.92 4.28
CA ARG A 115 -17.38 4.64 2.88
C ARG A 115 -16.42 5.67 2.31
N GLU A 116 -16.55 6.95 2.67
CA GLU A 116 -15.66 7.99 2.14
C GLU A 116 -14.25 7.87 2.71
N THR A 117 -14.13 7.55 4.00
CA THR A 117 -12.84 7.30 4.66
C THR A 117 -12.21 5.99 4.18
N ASP A 118 -13.00 4.94 4.02
CA ASP A 118 -12.52 3.63 3.57
C ASP A 118 -12.01 3.71 2.12
N ALA A 119 -12.76 4.39 1.23
CA ALA A 119 -12.34 4.61 -0.16
C ALA A 119 -11.07 5.47 -0.27
N ARG A 120 -10.92 6.51 0.57
CA ARG A 120 -9.68 7.29 0.65
C ARG A 120 -8.51 6.46 1.12
N SER A 121 -8.70 5.67 2.18
CA SER A 121 -7.67 4.78 2.72
C SER A 121 -7.17 3.79 1.66
N GLN A 122 -8.10 3.19 0.90
CA GLN A 122 -7.76 2.31 -0.21
C GLN A 122 -6.95 3.05 -1.30
N ALA A 123 -7.41 4.23 -1.73
CA ALA A 123 -6.75 5.01 -2.77
C ALA A 123 -5.36 5.51 -2.35
N GLY A 124 -5.24 6.04 -1.13
CA GLY A 124 -4.00 6.51 -0.55
C GLY A 124 -2.96 5.39 -0.42
N LEU A 125 -3.35 4.23 0.11
CA LEU A 125 -2.46 3.07 0.20
C LEU A 125 -2.12 2.46 -1.17
N ALA A 126 -3.02 2.54 -2.15
CA ALA A 126 -2.71 2.10 -3.52
C ALA A 126 -1.66 3.04 -4.15
N GLY A 127 -1.77 4.35 -3.91
CA GLY A 127 -0.74 5.32 -4.25
C GLY A 127 0.59 5.01 -3.56
N LEU A 128 0.57 4.77 -2.25
CA LEU A 128 1.75 4.40 -1.48
C LEU A 128 2.42 3.13 -2.02
N SER A 129 1.64 2.09 -2.35
CA SER A 129 2.15 0.84 -2.89
C SER A 129 2.91 1.04 -4.21
N ARG A 130 2.42 1.93 -5.08
CA ARG A 130 3.12 2.31 -6.33
C ARG A 130 4.43 3.04 -6.04
N VAL A 131 4.43 3.97 -5.08
CA VAL A 131 5.64 4.71 -4.68
C VAL A 131 6.67 3.79 -4.05
N LEU A 132 6.26 2.88 -3.16
CA LEU A 132 7.12 1.88 -2.54
C LEU A 132 7.76 0.99 -3.60
N SER A 133 6.98 0.48 -4.55
CA SER A 133 7.47 -0.36 -5.65
C SER A 133 8.45 0.40 -6.56
N ALA A 134 8.27 1.70 -6.73
CA ALA A 134 9.12 2.54 -7.57
C ALA A 134 10.41 3.02 -6.86
N ARG A 135 10.43 3.06 -5.53
CA ARG A 135 11.52 3.63 -4.72
C ARG A 135 12.30 2.60 -3.93
N THR A 136 11.76 1.41 -3.74
CA THR A 136 12.31 0.36 -2.86
C THR A 136 12.22 -1.00 -3.53
N ALA A 137 12.91 -2.00 -2.98
CA ALA A 137 12.74 -3.39 -3.39
C ALA A 137 11.43 -4.03 -2.89
N PHE A 138 10.67 -3.31 -2.05
CA PHE A 138 9.39 -3.76 -1.53
C PHE A 138 8.27 -3.40 -2.51
N ALA A 139 7.69 -4.42 -3.14
CA ALA A 139 6.62 -4.28 -4.12
C ALA A 139 5.32 -4.94 -3.61
N PRO A 140 4.55 -4.27 -2.73
CA PRO A 140 3.33 -4.83 -2.20
C PRO A 140 2.24 -4.92 -3.27
N ALA A 141 1.39 -5.95 -3.16
CA ALA A 141 0.17 -6.07 -3.94
C ALA A 141 -0.86 -4.99 -3.55
N ALA A 142 -2.01 -4.99 -4.23
CA ALA A 142 -3.08 -4.04 -3.95
C ALA A 142 -3.50 -4.07 -2.46
N PRO A 143 -3.69 -2.90 -1.81
CA PRO A 143 -4.05 -2.85 -0.40
C PRO A 143 -5.43 -3.45 -0.16
N PHE A 144 -5.65 -3.95 1.05
CA PHE A 144 -6.86 -4.67 1.41
C PHE A 144 -7.55 -4.05 2.63
N GLY A 145 -8.87 -3.95 2.57
CA GLY A 145 -9.70 -3.47 3.68
C GLY A 145 -10.02 -4.61 4.63
N LEU A 146 -9.76 -4.42 5.92
CA LEU A 146 -9.82 -5.42 6.96
C LEU A 146 -10.94 -5.12 7.95
N ASP A 147 -11.69 -6.15 8.31
CA ASP A 147 -12.57 -6.14 9.48
C ASP A 147 -11.87 -6.89 10.64
N PRO A 148 -11.51 -6.20 11.75
CA PRO A 148 -10.90 -6.84 12.91
C PRO A 148 -11.74 -7.96 13.53
N GLU A 149 -13.07 -7.95 13.35
CA GLU A 149 -13.97 -8.98 13.86
C GLU A 149 -13.77 -10.31 13.13
N THR A 150 -13.69 -10.28 11.80
CA THR A 150 -13.67 -11.50 10.98
C THR A 150 -12.27 -11.84 10.45
N ASP A 151 -11.52 -10.86 9.98
CA ASP A 151 -10.33 -11.10 9.16
C ASP A 151 -9.09 -11.42 10.00
N ALA A 152 -8.13 -12.11 9.38
CA ALA A 152 -6.84 -12.44 9.98
C ALA A 152 -5.81 -11.33 9.73
N LEU A 153 -5.41 -10.62 10.78
CA LEU A 153 -4.49 -9.47 10.70
C LEU A 153 -3.02 -9.88 10.47
N VAL A 154 -2.65 -11.10 10.84
CA VAL A 154 -1.24 -11.59 10.86
C VAL A 154 -0.53 -11.55 9.50
N PHE A 155 -1.29 -11.53 8.40
CA PHE A 155 -0.73 -11.52 7.04
C PHE A 155 -0.33 -10.12 6.55
N TYR A 156 -0.57 -9.08 7.34
CA TYR A 156 -0.37 -7.70 6.95
C TYR A 156 0.77 -7.10 7.78
N PRO A 157 1.95 -6.79 7.20
CA PRO A 157 3.07 -6.26 7.98
C PRO A 157 2.78 -4.85 8.55
N LEU A 158 1.92 -4.09 7.87
CA LEU A 158 1.49 -2.77 8.29
C LEU A 158 -0.02 -2.63 8.06
N ILE A 159 -0.73 -2.18 9.09
CA ILE A 159 -2.15 -1.85 9.04
C ILE A 159 -2.33 -0.36 9.31
N TYR A 160 -2.94 0.35 8.35
CA TYR A 160 -3.38 1.74 8.53
C TYR A 160 -4.77 1.77 9.14
N TRP A 161 -4.95 2.54 10.21
CA TRP A 161 -6.25 2.67 10.85
C TRP A 161 -6.62 4.15 11.04
N PRO A 162 -7.48 4.69 10.16
CA PRO A 162 -8.01 6.02 10.35
C PRO A 162 -9.05 6.02 11.47
N MET A 163 -8.92 6.93 12.43
CA MET A 163 -9.89 7.12 13.50
C MET A 163 -10.99 8.05 13.02
N VAL A 164 -12.23 7.56 13.07
CA VAL A 164 -13.43 8.28 12.67
C VAL A 164 -14.36 8.38 13.87
N ALA A 165 -15.14 9.46 13.95
CA ALA A 165 -16.16 9.60 14.97
C ALA A 165 -17.22 8.51 14.83
N GLY A 166 -17.63 7.90 15.95
CA GLY A 166 -18.72 6.92 15.94
C GLY A 166 -18.36 5.55 15.36
N GLN A 167 -17.07 5.19 15.28
CA GLN A 167 -16.68 3.81 15.01
C GLN A 167 -17.32 2.88 16.03
N LYS A 168 -17.82 1.74 15.55
CA LYS A 168 -18.46 0.74 16.38
C LYS A 168 -17.45 0.19 17.40
N PRO A 169 -17.83 0.02 18.68
CA PRO A 169 -16.99 -0.68 19.64
C PRO A 169 -16.63 -2.08 19.14
N LEU A 170 -15.38 -2.47 19.32
CA LEU A 170 -14.88 -3.81 19.01
C LEU A 170 -15.33 -4.83 20.04
N SER A 171 -15.48 -6.08 19.62
CA SER A 171 -15.65 -7.21 20.52
C SER A 171 -14.33 -7.54 21.24
N ASP A 172 -14.43 -8.21 22.40
CA ASP A 172 -13.26 -8.72 23.13
C ASP A 172 -12.39 -9.64 22.26
N GLY A 173 -13.02 -10.38 21.33
CA GLY A 173 -12.32 -11.24 20.37
C GLY A 173 -11.49 -10.45 19.36
N ALA A 174 -12.03 -9.35 18.84
CA ALA A 174 -11.30 -8.45 17.94
C ALA A 174 -10.15 -7.74 18.66
N LEU A 175 -10.37 -7.26 19.90
CA LEU A 175 -9.33 -6.66 20.73
C LEU A 175 -8.18 -7.65 20.99
N ALA A 176 -8.48 -8.89 21.37
CA ALA A 176 -7.47 -9.92 21.58
C ALA A 176 -6.70 -10.28 20.29
N LYS A 177 -7.33 -10.16 19.11
CA LYS A 177 -6.69 -10.36 17.81
C LYS A 177 -5.69 -9.24 17.51
N ILE A 178 -6.08 -8.00 17.78
CA ILE A 178 -5.22 -6.81 17.64
C ILE A 178 -4.02 -6.87 18.59
N ASP A 179 -4.25 -7.20 19.87
CA ASP A 179 -3.18 -7.35 20.86
C ASP A 179 -2.16 -8.39 20.43
N ARG A 180 -2.64 -9.55 19.96
CA ARG A 180 -1.76 -10.62 19.46
C ARG A 180 -0.99 -10.20 18.22
N TYR A 181 -1.63 -9.47 17.31
CA TYR A 181 -0.97 -8.94 16.12
C TYR A 181 0.20 -8.02 16.49
N MET A 182 -0.02 -7.07 17.41
CA MET A 182 1.03 -6.16 17.88
C MET A 182 2.16 -6.90 18.62
N LYS A 183 1.81 -7.84 19.51
CA LYS A 183 2.79 -8.66 20.25
C LYS A 183 3.63 -9.57 19.35
N ASN A 184 3.11 -9.93 18.18
CA ASN A 184 3.81 -10.75 17.18
C ASN A 184 4.57 -9.93 16.12
N GLY A 185 4.79 -8.63 16.36
CA GLY A 185 5.60 -7.78 15.48
C GLY A 185 4.84 -7.13 14.32
N GLY A 186 3.51 -7.19 14.31
CA GLY A 186 2.69 -6.41 13.41
C GLY A 186 2.70 -4.92 13.78
N THR A 187 2.68 -4.03 12.78
CA THR A 187 2.66 -2.58 13.01
C THR A 187 1.29 -1.98 12.67
N ILE A 188 0.70 -1.23 13.61
CA ILE A 188 -0.51 -0.44 13.38
C ILE A 188 -0.18 1.05 13.40
N LEU A 189 -0.59 1.75 12.34
CA LEU A 189 -0.57 3.21 12.24
C LEU A 189 -1.97 3.77 12.50
N PHE A 190 -2.19 4.27 13.72
CA PHE A 190 -3.39 4.99 14.10
C PHE A 190 -3.32 6.45 13.63
N ASP A 191 -4.23 6.85 12.74
CA ASP A 191 -4.31 8.22 12.23
C ASP A 191 -5.57 8.89 12.74
N THR A 192 -5.39 9.84 13.66
CA THR A 192 -6.50 10.58 14.27
C THR A 192 -7.09 11.66 13.37
N ARG A 193 -6.36 12.07 12.31
CA ARG A 193 -6.83 13.05 11.30
C ARG A 193 -7.27 14.42 11.87
N ASP A 194 -7.01 14.67 13.14
CA ASP A 194 -7.50 15.82 13.91
C ASP A 194 -6.61 17.07 13.76
N GLN A 195 -5.57 17.05 12.93
CA GLN A 195 -4.62 18.16 12.84
C GLN A 195 -5.29 19.46 12.36
N LEU A 196 -6.26 19.37 11.45
CA LEU A 196 -7.06 20.54 11.03
C LEU A 196 -7.90 21.11 12.19
N THR A 197 -8.54 20.24 12.97
CA THR A 197 -9.35 20.62 14.15
C THR A 197 -8.48 21.34 15.18
N ARG A 198 -7.26 20.84 15.42
CA ARG A 198 -6.27 21.52 16.27
C ARG A 198 -5.91 22.90 15.71
N PHE A 199 -5.56 23.00 14.43
CA PHE A 199 -5.24 24.29 13.80
C PHE A 199 -6.34 25.34 13.99
N ASN A 200 -7.60 24.94 13.81
CA ASN A 200 -8.75 25.84 13.98
C ASN A 200 -8.97 26.24 15.45
N SER A 201 -8.75 25.33 16.41
CA SER A 201 -8.88 25.60 17.85
C SER A 201 -7.89 26.66 18.36
N TYR A 202 -6.67 26.72 17.80
CA TYR A 202 -5.66 27.74 18.16
C TYR A 202 -6.08 29.16 17.74
N ARG A 203 -7.04 29.34 16.83
CA ARG A 203 -7.51 30.66 16.37
C ARG A 203 -8.74 31.19 17.13
N GLY A 204 -9.36 30.41 18.03
CA GLY A 204 -10.79 30.62 18.34
C GLY A 204 -11.27 30.52 19.79
N ASN A 205 -10.41 30.47 20.81
CA ASN A 205 -10.73 30.42 22.27
C ASN A 205 -10.74 29.01 22.91
N ALA A 206 -9.89 28.87 23.93
CA ALA A 206 -9.80 27.91 25.06
C ALA A 206 -9.97 26.37 24.85
N GLY A 207 -8.84 25.67 25.05
CA GLY A 207 -8.80 24.27 25.53
C GLY A 207 -8.16 23.30 24.55
N ALA A 208 -7.40 22.33 25.07
CA ALA A 208 -6.98 21.15 24.32
C ALA A 208 -8.21 20.29 23.98
N VAL A 209 -9.05 20.76 23.06
CA VAL A 209 -10.21 20.01 22.60
C VAL A 209 -9.65 18.80 21.87
N SER A 210 -9.79 17.64 22.51
CA SER A 210 -9.49 16.37 21.86
C SER A 210 -10.46 16.23 20.70
N GLY A 211 -9.94 16.26 19.47
CA GLY A 211 -10.75 16.06 18.29
C GLY A 211 -11.42 14.68 18.28
N PRO A 212 -12.42 14.48 17.41
CA PRO A 212 -13.18 13.23 17.39
C PRO A 212 -12.30 11.99 17.19
N GLY A 213 -11.24 12.07 16.38
CA GLY A 213 -10.33 10.95 16.15
C GLY A 213 -9.53 10.57 17.41
N GLN A 214 -9.07 11.57 18.18
CA GLN A 214 -8.40 11.35 19.47
C GLN A 214 -9.32 10.75 20.53
N GLN A 215 -10.62 11.07 20.50
CA GLN A 215 -11.60 10.45 21.38
C GLN A 215 -11.80 8.97 21.04
N THR A 216 -12.01 8.65 19.76
CA THR A 216 -12.10 7.26 19.27
C THR A 216 -10.84 6.48 19.60
N LEU A 217 -9.66 7.07 19.39
CA LEU A 217 -8.39 6.43 19.74
C LEU A 217 -8.31 6.07 21.23
N ARG A 218 -8.67 6.99 22.13
CA ARG A 218 -8.65 6.71 23.57
C ARG A 218 -9.62 5.60 23.96
N GLN A 219 -10.78 5.54 23.31
CA GLN A 219 -11.74 4.46 23.54
C GLN A 219 -11.15 3.10 23.15
N ILE A 220 -10.47 3.02 22.00
CA ILE A 220 -9.86 1.77 21.51
C ILE A 220 -8.64 1.39 22.35
N LEU A 221 -7.69 2.32 22.55
CA LEU A 221 -6.48 2.05 23.34
C LEU A 221 -6.79 1.78 24.82
N GLY A 222 -7.87 2.34 25.37
CA GLY A 222 -8.30 2.06 26.74
C GLY A 222 -8.82 0.63 26.94
N ALA A 223 -9.13 -0.08 25.85
CA ALA A 223 -9.56 -1.48 25.86
C ALA A 223 -8.46 -2.46 25.44
N LEU A 224 -7.30 -1.97 24.98
CA LEU A 224 -6.15 -2.77 24.57
C LEU A 224 -5.05 -2.75 25.64
N ASP A 225 -4.31 -3.84 25.75
CA ASP A 225 -3.13 -3.93 26.61
C ASP A 225 -1.90 -3.38 25.86
N VAL A 226 -1.84 -2.05 25.73
CA VAL A 226 -0.76 -1.34 25.02
C VAL A 226 0.27 -0.75 25.97
N PRO A 227 1.58 -0.82 25.65
CA PRO A 227 2.61 -0.13 26.41
C PRO A 227 2.42 1.39 26.37
N PRO A 228 3.03 2.13 27.31
CA PRO A 228 2.93 3.59 27.34
C PRO A 228 3.45 4.21 26.05
N LEU A 229 2.84 5.32 25.64
CA LEU A 229 3.25 6.06 24.44
C LEU A 229 4.20 7.19 24.79
N MET A 230 5.16 7.44 23.91
CA MET A 230 6.06 8.59 23.97
C MET A 230 6.10 9.33 22.62
N PRO A 231 6.36 10.64 22.60
CA PRO A 231 6.61 11.34 21.35
C PRO A 231 7.88 10.80 20.71
N VAL A 232 7.89 10.69 19.38
CA VAL A 232 9.05 10.18 18.64
C VAL A 232 10.29 11.06 18.90
N PRO A 233 11.36 10.49 19.48
CA PRO A 233 12.63 11.20 19.64
C PRO A 233 13.28 11.55 18.29
N PRO A 234 14.07 12.64 18.20
CA PRO A 234 14.75 13.02 16.95
C PRO A 234 15.64 11.91 16.38
N GLU A 235 16.30 11.14 17.25
CA GLU A 235 17.26 10.08 16.88
C GLU A 235 16.62 8.70 16.67
N HIS A 236 15.29 8.61 16.77
CA HIS A 236 14.57 7.35 16.63
C HIS A 236 14.75 6.74 15.23
N VAL A 237 14.87 5.42 15.13
CA VAL A 237 15.06 4.71 13.84
C VAL A 237 14.02 5.06 12.78
N ILE A 238 12.79 5.40 13.18
CA ILE A 238 11.70 5.81 12.26
C ILE A 238 12.02 7.09 11.46
N THR A 239 12.89 7.98 11.98
CA THR A 239 13.33 9.19 11.25
C THR A 239 14.37 8.89 10.18
N LYS A 240 14.91 7.66 10.14
CA LYS A 240 16.01 7.24 9.27
C LYS A 240 15.85 5.83 8.69
N SER A 241 14.63 5.30 8.67
CA SER A 241 14.35 3.94 8.19
C SER A 241 14.46 3.78 6.68
N PHE A 242 14.26 4.88 5.93
CA PHE A 242 14.45 4.90 4.47
C PHE A 242 14.88 6.29 3.99
N TYR A 243 14.10 7.31 4.35
CA TYR A 243 14.48 8.72 4.21
C TYR A 243 14.99 9.26 5.54
N LEU A 244 15.84 10.29 5.49
CA LEU A 244 16.19 11.11 6.64
C LEU A 244 15.12 12.19 6.82
N LEU A 245 14.29 12.04 7.84
CA LEU A 245 13.12 12.87 8.11
C LEU A 245 13.36 13.73 9.34
N GLN A 246 13.00 15.01 9.23
CA GLN A 246 12.94 15.94 10.38
C GLN A 246 11.54 16.04 10.99
N GLY A 247 10.55 15.45 10.32
CA GLY A 247 9.15 15.42 10.74
C GLY A 247 8.35 14.48 9.85
N PHE A 248 7.06 14.31 10.17
CA PHE A 248 6.18 13.33 9.54
C PHE A 248 5.01 14.02 8.84
N PRO A 249 5.24 14.70 7.71
CA PRO A 249 4.17 15.40 6.99
C PRO A 249 3.18 14.40 6.39
N GLY A 250 1.90 14.74 6.45
CA GLY A 250 0.83 14.13 5.66
C GLY A 250 0.14 15.23 4.85
N ARG A 251 -1.19 15.14 4.69
CA ARG A 251 -1.97 16.26 4.17
C ARG A 251 -1.82 17.52 5.03
N TYR A 252 -1.65 17.33 6.33
CA TYR A 252 -1.35 18.39 7.29
C TYR A 252 0.05 18.24 7.88
N VAL A 253 0.66 19.36 8.25
CA VAL A 253 1.99 19.42 8.88
C VAL A 253 1.91 19.91 10.32
N GLY A 254 2.98 19.67 11.10
CA GLY A 254 3.10 20.12 12.50
C GLY A 254 2.40 19.21 13.51
N GLY A 255 1.95 18.03 13.12
CA GLY A 255 1.41 17.03 14.04
C GLY A 255 2.54 16.28 14.75
N GLN A 256 2.39 16.04 16.06
CA GLN A 256 3.31 15.19 16.81
C GLN A 256 3.02 13.71 16.51
N LEU A 257 4.06 12.94 16.16
CA LEU A 257 4.00 11.49 16.06
C LEU A 257 4.34 10.87 17.42
N TRP A 258 3.59 9.85 17.81
CA TRP A 258 3.77 9.08 19.04
C TRP A 258 4.03 7.62 18.70
N ILE A 259 4.84 6.98 19.52
CA ILE A 259 5.24 5.58 19.39
C ILE A 259 5.19 4.90 20.75
N GLU A 260 5.21 3.58 20.73
CA GLU A 260 5.43 2.75 21.91
C GLU A 260 6.77 3.08 22.60
N ALA A 261 6.74 3.40 23.89
CA ALA A 261 7.95 3.56 24.70
C ALA A 261 8.55 2.19 25.04
N ALA A 262 9.89 2.07 25.04
CA ALA A 262 10.52 0.87 25.59
C ALA A 262 10.33 0.83 27.12
N ALA A 263 10.20 -0.39 27.66
CA ALA A 263 10.14 -0.57 29.11
C ALA A 263 11.41 0.01 29.77
N ALA A 264 11.25 0.72 30.88
CA ALA A 264 12.30 1.46 31.58
C ALA A 264 13.44 0.59 32.17
N GLU A 265 13.42 -0.72 31.95
CA GLU A 265 14.42 -1.66 32.49
C GLU A 265 15.70 -1.74 31.65
N THR A 266 15.76 -1.11 30.49
CA THR A 266 16.92 -1.17 29.60
C THR A 266 17.27 0.23 29.13
N GLY A 267 18.55 0.62 29.29
CA GLY A 267 19.01 2.02 29.25
C GLY A 267 18.64 2.84 28.01
N ASP A 268 18.87 4.15 28.10
CA ASP A 268 18.39 5.21 27.19
C ASP A 268 18.49 4.93 25.67
N ASN A 269 19.44 4.12 25.21
CA ASN A 269 19.64 3.82 23.79
C ASN A 269 18.59 2.87 23.18
N VAL A 270 17.86 2.08 23.97
CA VAL A 270 16.89 1.10 23.43
C VAL A 270 15.70 1.79 22.76
N ASN A 271 15.30 2.96 23.26
CA ASN A 271 14.21 3.73 22.67
C ASN A 271 14.53 4.19 21.24
N SER A 272 15.81 4.40 20.90
CA SER A 272 16.20 4.93 19.58
C SER A 272 16.32 3.85 18.49
N GLU A 273 16.54 2.60 18.87
CA GLU A 273 16.86 1.50 17.94
C GLU A 273 15.69 0.55 17.68
N ARG A 274 14.65 0.58 18.52
CA ARG A 274 13.54 -0.36 18.45
C ARG A 274 12.49 0.03 17.39
N VAL A 275 12.00 -0.95 16.64
CA VAL A 275 10.86 -0.78 15.73
C VAL A 275 9.57 -0.80 16.56
N SER A 276 8.74 0.25 16.44
CA SER A 276 7.49 0.37 17.20
C SER A 276 6.36 -0.40 16.52
N GLY A 277 5.68 -1.28 17.27
CA GLY A 277 4.47 -1.98 16.78
C GLY A 277 3.22 -1.10 16.74
N LEU A 278 3.26 0.04 17.43
CA LEU A 278 2.17 1.00 17.50
C LEU A 278 2.71 2.40 17.20
N ILE A 279 2.08 3.06 16.22
CA ILE A 279 2.38 4.44 15.82
C ILE A 279 1.08 5.23 15.82
N VAL A 280 1.08 6.43 16.40
CA VAL A 280 -0.08 7.33 16.42
C VAL A 280 0.29 8.69 15.85
N GLY A 281 -0.51 9.21 14.92
CA GLY A 281 -0.45 10.62 14.56
C GLY A 281 -1.77 11.19 14.09
N SER A 282 -1.69 12.31 13.36
CA SER A 282 -2.86 13.16 13.04
C SER A 282 -2.79 13.80 11.65
N ALA A 283 -1.82 13.40 10.83
CA ALA A 283 -1.47 14.12 9.62
C ALA A 283 -2.37 13.83 8.43
N ASP A 284 -3.34 12.91 8.55
CA ASP A 284 -4.25 12.50 7.46
C ASP A 284 -3.43 12.00 6.26
N TRP A 285 -2.68 10.90 6.45
CA TRP A 285 -1.68 10.43 5.47
C TRP A 285 -2.27 9.74 4.24
N ALA A 286 -3.45 9.14 4.35
CA ALA A 286 -4.09 8.41 3.26
C ALA A 286 -5.06 9.30 2.43
N ALA A 287 -4.98 10.62 2.59
CA ALA A 287 -5.89 11.57 1.98
C ALA A 287 -5.63 11.87 0.50
#